data_AF-A0A094IMI3-F1
#
_entry.id   AF-A0A094IMI3-F1
#
_cell.length_a   1.000
_cell.length_b   1.000
_cell.length_c   1.000
_cell.angle_alpha   90.00
_cell.angle_beta   90.00
_cell.angle_gamma   90.00
#
_symmetry.space_group_name_H-M   'P 1'
#
loop_
_entity.id
_entity.type
_entity.pdbx_description
1 polymer ?
#
loop_
_entity_poly.entity_id
_entity_poly.type
_entity_poly.pdbx_seq_one_letter_code
_entity_poly.pdbx_strand_id
1 'polypeptide(L)'
;MHFVTVLTAVLLPLTALASPLAASPLSHEEAQALKTSDIQTRDDAAEAVGLAKRKNRFCDVVNVATTVDCWFLPKHKGNNNRIIRSFKGTKNDIEFNCWTKCESVHGIKTWFFTWNPGTKPQLNGCYVPGYYLDNNCVSSGSGALKQCPFAASDRSYGGCD
;
A
#
# COMPACT_ATOMS: atom_id res chain seq x y z
N MET A 1 -37.32 -15.81 -55.22
CA MET A 1 -36.08 -16.22 -55.90
C MET A 1 -35.51 -14.96 -56.54
N HIS A 2 -34.34 -14.47 -56.10
CA HIS A 2 -33.09 -14.52 -56.90
C HIS A 2 -33.09 -13.40 -57.96
N PHE A 3 -32.15 -12.48 -58.13
CA PHE A 3 -30.80 -12.11 -57.67
C PHE A 3 -30.67 -10.63 -58.20
N VAL A 4 -30.17 -9.63 -57.45
CA VAL A 4 -28.77 -9.09 -57.51
C VAL A 4 -28.41 -8.59 -58.93
N THR A 5 -27.89 -7.41 -59.27
CA THR A 5 -27.35 -6.18 -58.63
C THR A 5 -26.92 -5.27 -59.82
N VAL A 6 -27.19 -3.95 -59.81
CA VAL A 6 -26.23 -2.82 -59.60
C VAL A 6 -25.46 -2.33 -60.86
N LEU A 7 -25.09 -1.04 -60.81
CA LEU A 7 -24.06 -0.28 -61.56
C LEU A 7 -24.55 0.42 -62.85
N THR A 8 -24.28 1.70 -63.15
CA THR A 8 -23.43 2.75 -62.56
C THR A 8 -23.64 4.06 -63.32
N ALA A 9 -23.32 5.20 -62.68
CA ALA A 9 -22.31 6.18 -63.14
C ALA A 9 -22.75 7.64 -62.97
N VAL A 10 -22.25 8.30 -61.92
CA VAL A 10 -21.90 9.72 -61.97
C VAL A 10 -20.55 9.91 -61.25
N LEU A 11 -19.48 9.85 -62.04
CA LEU A 11 -18.32 10.75 -62.08
C LEU A 11 -18.38 11.91 -61.05
N LEU A 12 -17.41 12.12 -60.14
CA LEU A 12 -16.04 12.62 -60.37
C LEU A 12 -15.36 12.86 -58.97
N PRO A 13 -14.05 13.15 -58.93
CA PRO A 13 -13.15 12.78 -57.85
C PRO A 13 -13.04 13.90 -56.81
N LEU A 14 -13.11 13.53 -55.53
CA LEU A 14 -12.47 14.31 -54.48
C LEU A 14 -11.31 13.47 -53.92
N THR A 15 -10.14 13.72 -54.49
CA THR A 15 -8.85 13.53 -53.82
C THR A 15 -8.83 14.41 -52.57
N ALA A 16 -9.49 13.98 -51.51
CA ALA A 16 -9.36 14.56 -50.18
C ALA A 16 -8.45 13.64 -49.36
N LEU A 17 -7.15 13.87 -49.51
CA LEU A 17 -6.14 13.78 -48.46
C LEU A 17 -6.31 12.61 -47.48
N ALA A 18 -5.98 11.39 -47.94
CA ALA A 18 -5.37 10.42 -47.04
C ALA A 18 -3.94 10.91 -46.73
N SER A 19 -3.83 11.95 -45.89
CA SER A 19 -2.61 12.08 -45.08
C SER A 19 -2.74 10.98 -44.03
N PRO A 20 -1.89 9.95 -44.02
CA PRO A 20 -1.62 9.32 -42.73
C PRO A 20 -1.09 10.46 -41.88
N LEU A 21 -1.85 10.87 -40.85
CA LEU A 21 -1.24 11.56 -39.72
C LEU A 21 -0.11 10.63 -39.30
N ALA A 22 1.10 10.98 -39.71
CA ALA A 22 2.31 10.38 -39.20
C ALA A 22 2.20 10.60 -37.69
N ALA A 23 1.77 9.56 -36.98
CA ALA A 23 1.92 9.50 -35.55
C ALA A 23 3.43 9.54 -35.36
N SER A 24 3.96 10.74 -35.09
CA SER A 24 5.32 10.89 -34.64
C SER A 24 5.52 9.85 -33.55
N PRO A 25 6.55 8.98 -33.64
CA PRO A 25 6.81 8.06 -32.56
C PRO A 25 7.03 8.91 -31.32
N LEU A 26 6.09 8.84 -30.37
CA LEU A 26 6.22 9.47 -29.06
C LEU A 26 7.62 9.13 -28.56
N SER A 27 8.37 10.17 -28.20
CA SER A 27 9.68 9.96 -27.59
C SER A 27 9.50 9.09 -26.34
N HIS A 28 10.55 8.39 -25.94
CA HIS A 28 10.50 7.53 -24.75
C HIS A 28 10.01 8.30 -23.51
N GLU A 29 10.38 9.57 -23.39
CA GLU A 29 9.94 10.47 -22.32
C GLU A 29 8.45 10.80 -22.39
N GLU A 30 7.90 11.11 -23.57
CA GLU A 30 6.47 11.40 -23.71
C GLU A 30 5.62 10.14 -23.49
N ALA A 31 6.08 8.97 -23.94
CA ALA A 31 5.44 7.69 -23.69
C ALA A 31 5.49 7.28 -22.20
N GLN A 32 6.56 7.61 -21.49
CA GLN A 32 6.66 7.42 -20.04
C GLN A 32 5.79 8.41 -19.27
N ALA A 33 5.73 9.68 -19.69
CA ALA A 33 4.87 10.68 -19.09
C ALA A 33 3.38 10.33 -19.23
N LEU A 34 2.96 9.90 -20.42
CA LEU A 34 1.60 9.41 -20.69
C LEU A 34 1.26 8.18 -19.83
N LYS A 35 2.15 7.16 -19.79
CA LYS A 35 1.96 5.99 -18.92
C LYS A 35 1.88 6.36 -17.44
N THR A 36 2.67 7.32 -17.00
CA THR A 36 2.68 7.77 -15.60
C THR A 36 1.40 8.54 -15.27
N SER A 37 0.93 9.38 -16.19
CA SER A 37 -0.33 10.12 -16.06
C SER A 37 -1.56 9.19 -16.03
N ASP A 38 -1.57 8.14 -16.87
CA ASP A 38 -2.63 7.13 -16.87
C ASP A 38 -2.65 6.31 -15.57
N ILE A 39 -1.48 5.98 -15.01
CA ILE A 39 -1.39 5.29 -13.72
C ILE A 39 -1.88 6.19 -12.58
N GLN A 40 -1.47 7.46 -12.56
CA GLN A 40 -1.91 8.41 -11.54
C GLN A 40 -3.43 8.58 -11.56
N THR A 41 -4.01 8.77 -12.75
CA THR A 41 -5.47 8.93 -12.92
C THR A 41 -6.24 7.68 -12.46
N ARG A 42 -5.69 6.48 -12.71
CA ARG A 42 -6.27 5.22 -12.23
C ARG A 42 -6.17 5.03 -10.73
N ASP A 43 -5.04 5.43 -10.13
CA ASP A 43 -4.83 5.39 -8.68
C ASP A 43 -5.77 6.39 -7.98
N ASP A 44 -5.92 7.60 -8.51
CA ASP A 44 -6.82 8.63 -7.96
C ASP A 44 -8.30 8.20 -8.07
N ALA A 45 -8.69 7.58 -9.18
CA ALA A 45 -10.03 7.01 -9.35
C ALA A 45 -10.29 5.84 -8.40
N ALA A 46 -9.28 5.02 -8.12
CA ALA A 46 -9.37 3.95 -7.13
C ALA A 46 -9.52 4.51 -5.71
N GLU A 47 -8.75 5.55 -5.36
CA GLU A 47 -8.87 6.24 -4.07
C GLU A 47 -10.24 6.91 -3.89
N ALA A 48 -10.81 7.51 -4.95
CA ALA A 48 -12.14 8.11 -4.93
C ALA A 48 -13.28 7.11 -4.66
N VAL A 49 -13.08 5.82 -5.01
CA VAL A 49 -14.04 4.74 -4.70
C VAL A 49 -13.64 3.93 -3.45
N GLY A 50 -12.74 4.47 -2.63
CA GLY A 50 -12.31 3.88 -1.36
C GLY A 50 -11.31 2.72 -1.50
N LEU A 51 -10.83 2.43 -2.70
CA LEU A 51 -9.74 1.51 -2.95
C LEU A 51 -8.40 2.24 -2.74
N ALA A 52 -8.10 2.57 -1.49
CA ALA A 52 -6.80 3.12 -1.15
C ALA A 52 -5.69 2.14 -1.58
N LYS A 53 -4.66 2.66 -2.26
CA LYS A 53 -3.43 1.90 -2.56
C LYS A 53 -3.01 1.21 -1.27
N ARG A 54 -2.71 -0.11 -1.33
CA ARG A 54 -2.23 -0.94 -0.20
C ARG A 54 -0.84 -0.49 0.24
N LYS A 55 -0.71 0.79 0.57
CA LYS A 55 0.53 1.43 0.99
C LYS A 55 0.69 1.14 2.46
N ASN A 56 1.91 0.75 2.79
CA ASN A 56 2.36 0.80 4.17
C ASN A 56 2.06 2.19 4.76
N ARG A 57 1.88 2.24 6.08
CA ARG A 57 1.60 3.49 6.80
C ARG A 57 2.84 3.90 7.57
N PHE A 58 3.18 5.17 7.47
CA PHE A 58 4.19 5.78 8.31
C PHE A 58 3.48 6.33 9.55
N CYS A 59 3.98 5.98 10.73
CA CYS A 59 3.36 6.34 11.99
C CYS A 59 4.40 6.85 12.97
N ASP A 60 4.00 7.78 13.82
CA ASP A 60 4.83 8.33 14.88
C ASP A 60 4.86 7.37 16.07
N VAL A 61 6.02 7.24 16.71
CA VAL A 61 6.11 6.67 18.04
C VAL A 61 5.81 7.77 19.05
N VAL A 62 4.62 7.68 19.64
CA VAL A 62 4.10 8.60 20.66
C VAL A 62 4.01 7.90 22.02
N ASN A 63 3.66 8.64 23.07
CA ASN A 63 3.44 8.09 24.42
C ASN A 63 4.64 7.36 25.03
N VAL A 64 5.87 7.74 24.65
CA VAL A 64 7.12 7.23 25.24
C VAL A 64 7.96 8.38 25.81
N ALA A 65 8.58 8.13 26.96
CA ALA A 65 9.56 9.06 27.53
C ALA A 65 10.92 8.96 26.82
N THR A 66 11.29 7.77 26.36
CA THR A 66 12.57 7.49 25.68
C THR A 66 12.37 6.65 24.44
N THR A 67 11.93 5.40 24.60
CA THR A 67 11.81 4.41 23.52
C THR A 67 10.60 3.49 23.68
N VAL A 68 10.11 2.94 22.57
CA VAL A 68 9.23 1.77 22.52
C VAL A 68 9.98 0.56 22.00
N ASP A 69 9.73 -0.61 22.57
CA ASP A 69 10.29 -1.87 22.09
C ASP A 69 9.48 -2.47 20.95
N CYS A 70 10.21 -3.00 19.97
CA CYS A 70 9.66 -3.73 18.84
C CYS A 70 9.96 -5.22 19.02
N TRP A 71 8.91 -6.01 19.13
CA TRP A 71 8.95 -7.40 19.57
C TRP A 71 8.87 -8.38 18.41
N PHE A 72 9.51 -9.53 18.54
CA PHE A 72 9.43 -10.57 17.51
C PHE A 72 8.00 -11.11 17.34
N LEU A 73 7.30 -11.36 18.44
CA LEU A 73 5.88 -11.74 18.49
C LEU A 73 5.05 -10.61 19.14
N PRO A 74 3.74 -10.51 18.85
CA PRO A 74 2.90 -9.36 19.22
C PRO A 74 2.50 -9.32 20.72
N LYS A 75 3.43 -9.58 21.65
CA LYS A 75 3.23 -9.57 23.11
C LYS A 75 4.52 -9.23 23.83
N HIS A 76 4.43 -8.75 25.06
CA HIS A 76 5.57 -8.58 25.94
C HIS A 76 5.95 -9.91 26.59
N LYS A 77 7.19 -10.35 26.35
CA LYS A 77 7.80 -11.54 26.98
C LYS A 77 7.01 -12.86 26.71
N GLY A 78 7.55 -13.99 27.17
CA GLY A 78 6.96 -15.33 26.99
C GLY A 78 7.38 -16.05 25.71
N ASN A 79 7.31 -17.39 25.67
CA ASN A 79 7.60 -18.27 24.52
C ASN A 79 8.83 -17.89 23.66
N ASN A 80 9.97 -17.59 24.30
CA ASN A 80 11.20 -17.15 23.63
C ASN A 80 11.04 -15.87 22.77
N ASN A 81 9.99 -15.10 23.02
CA ASN A 81 9.81 -13.80 22.43
C ASN A 81 10.88 -12.84 22.94
N ARG A 82 11.38 -11.99 22.04
CA ARG A 82 12.51 -11.10 22.29
C ARG A 82 12.27 -9.75 21.64
N ILE A 83 12.93 -8.75 22.19
CA ILE A 83 13.03 -7.44 21.58
C ILE A 83 13.96 -7.57 20.38
N ILE A 84 13.48 -7.19 19.20
CA ILE A 84 14.27 -7.13 17.97
C ILE A 84 15.04 -5.81 17.92
N ARG A 85 14.41 -4.72 18.37
CA ARG A 85 14.99 -3.38 18.50
C ARG A 85 14.08 -2.48 19.31
N SER A 86 14.55 -1.27 19.60
CA SER A 86 13.73 -0.22 20.20
C SER A 86 13.77 1.03 19.33
N PHE A 87 12.63 1.71 19.23
CA PHE A 87 12.49 2.96 18.52
C PHE A 87 12.41 4.11 19.51
N LYS A 88 13.17 5.17 19.30
CA LYS A 88 12.98 6.43 20.03
C LYS A 88 11.65 7.06 19.62
N GLY A 89 11.11 7.93 20.47
CA GLY A 89 10.03 8.82 20.05
C GLY A 89 10.45 9.57 18.78
N THR A 90 9.65 9.48 17.74
CA THR A 90 9.97 9.97 16.39
C THR A 90 8.75 10.66 15.78
N LYS A 91 8.99 11.48 14.75
CA LYS A 91 7.95 11.98 13.84
C LYS A 91 8.11 11.30 12.48
N ASN A 92 7.17 10.42 12.14
CA ASN A 92 6.81 9.86 10.85
C ASN A 92 7.89 9.02 10.17
N ASP A 93 8.63 8.22 10.94
CA ASP A 93 9.82 7.52 10.42
C ASP A 93 9.71 5.99 10.45
N ILE A 94 8.57 5.44 10.90
CA ILE A 94 8.40 4.00 10.98
C ILE A 94 7.27 3.54 10.08
N GLU A 95 7.64 2.70 9.12
CA GLU A 95 6.75 2.08 8.18
C GLU A 95 6.15 0.77 8.73
N PHE A 96 4.82 0.69 8.71
CA PHE A 96 4.03 -0.45 9.13
C PHE A 96 3.21 -1.01 7.96
N ASN A 97 3.17 -2.34 7.81
CA ASN A 97 2.48 -3.00 6.69
C ASN A 97 1.15 -3.63 7.07
N CYS A 98 1.03 -4.08 8.32
CA CYS A 98 -0.14 -4.81 8.77
C CYS A 98 -0.28 -4.75 10.29
N TRP A 99 -1.41 -5.24 10.81
CA TRP A 99 -1.68 -5.29 12.24
C TRP A 99 -2.25 -6.64 12.68
N THR A 100 -2.26 -6.88 13.99
CA THR A 100 -2.90 -8.05 14.61
C THR A 100 -3.48 -7.68 15.97
N LYS A 101 -4.42 -8.50 16.47
CA LYS A 101 -4.94 -8.40 17.84
C LYS A 101 -4.19 -9.34 18.76
N CYS A 102 -3.82 -8.85 19.93
CA CYS A 102 -3.06 -9.61 20.89
C CYS A 102 -3.18 -9.10 22.33
N GLU A 103 -2.06 -9.11 23.08
CA GLU A 103 -1.95 -8.56 24.42
C GLU A 103 -2.49 -7.14 24.48
N SER A 104 -3.22 -6.84 25.55
CA SER A 104 -3.76 -5.53 25.83
C SER A 104 -2.73 -4.65 26.53
N VAL A 105 -2.28 -3.59 25.85
CA VAL A 105 -1.35 -2.61 26.38
C VAL A 105 -2.14 -1.32 26.63
N HIS A 106 -2.32 -0.95 27.91
CA HIS A 106 -3.14 0.20 28.32
C HIS A 106 -4.56 0.20 27.69
N GLY A 107 -5.18 -0.97 27.57
CA GLY A 107 -6.53 -1.13 27.00
C GLY A 107 -6.57 -1.24 25.48
N ILE A 108 -5.44 -1.09 24.78
CA ILE A 108 -5.33 -1.23 23.32
C ILE A 108 -4.72 -2.60 22.99
N LYS A 109 -5.45 -3.40 22.20
CA LYS A 109 -5.05 -4.78 21.83
C LYS A 109 -4.38 -4.89 20.47
N THR A 110 -4.22 -3.79 19.75
CA THR A 110 -3.65 -3.80 18.40
C THR A 110 -2.15 -3.75 18.45
N TRP A 111 -1.50 -4.58 17.65
CA TRP A 111 -0.05 -4.61 17.45
C TRP A 111 0.23 -4.46 15.96
N PHE A 112 1.16 -3.58 15.61
CA PHE A 112 1.46 -3.22 14.24
C PHE A 112 2.82 -3.76 13.84
N PHE A 113 2.88 -4.41 12.69
CA PHE A 113 4.09 -5.04 12.17
C PHE A 113 4.84 -4.07 11.27
N THR A 114 6.07 -3.77 11.66
CA THR A 114 7.00 -2.95 10.89
C THR A 114 7.44 -3.69 9.64
N TRP A 115 7.56 -2.98 8.52
CA TRP A 115 8.07 -3.58 7.29
C TRP A 115 8.66 -2.50 6.41
N ASN A 116 9.94 -2.63 6.09
CA ASN A 116 10.55 -1.86 5.02
C ASN A 116 11.69 -2.69 4.37
N PRO A 117 11.44 -3.29 3.19
CA PRO A 117 12.49 -3.89 2.39
C PRO A 117 13.10 -2.81 1.51
N GLY A 118 14.08 -2.05 2.02
CA GLY A 118 14.91 -1.20 1.16
C GLY A 118 15.31 0.17 1.70
N THR A 119 14.69 0.69 2.76
CA THR A 119 15.19 1.89 3.44
C THR A 119 16.13 1.52 4.58
N LYS A 120 17.04 2.45 4.91
CA LYS A 120 17.98 2.29 6.02
C LYS A 120 17.53 3.15 7.20
N PRO A 121 17.48 2.60 8.42
CA PRO A 121 17.82 1.22 8.77
C PRO A 121 16.72 0.22 8.40
N GLN A 122 17.09 -0.94 7.82
CA GLN A 122 16.14 -2.01 7.53
C GLN A 122 15.43 -2.42 8.83
N LEU A 123 14.09 -2.41 8.82
CA LEU A 123 13.29 -2.63 10.03
C LEU A 123 13.25 -4.11 10.45
N ASN A 124 13.53 -5.05 9.53
CA ASN A 124 13.63 -6.49 9.77
C ASN A 124 12.46 -7.09 10.57
N GLY A 125 11.25 -6.56 10.36
CA GLY A 125 9.98 -7.19 10.77
C GLY A 125 9.83 -7.43 12.27
N CYS A 126 9.12 -6.55 12.96
CA CYS A 126 8.76 -6.74 14.36
C CYS A 126 7.48 -5.97 14.72
N TYR A 127 6.84 -6.33 15.82
CA TYR A 127 5.58 -5.77 16.29
C TYR A 127 5.77 -4.66 17.32
N VAL A 128 5.06 -3.55 17.13
CA VAL A 128 4.96 -2.44 18.08
C VAL A 128 3.53 -2.35 18.61
N PRO A 129 3.31 -2.18 19.93
CA PRO A 129 1.97 -1.98 20.47
C PRO A 129 1.35 -0.67 19.95
N GLY A 130 0.10 -0.74 19.51
CA GLY A 130 -0.63 0.42 18.97
C GLY A 130 -0.83 1.55 19.97
N TYR A 131 -0.74 1.29 21.27
CA TYR A 131 -0.79 2.34 22.30
C TYR A 131 0.33 3.39 22.17
N TYR A 132 1.47 2.99 21.61
CA TYR A 132 2.62 3.87 21.40
C TYR A 132 2.66 4.45 19.98
N LEU A 133 1.60 4.28 19.20
CA LEU A 133 1.51 4.80 17.84
C LEU A 133 0.45 5.90 17.76
N ASP A 134 0.69 6.84 16.86
CA ASP A 134 -0.28 7.89 16.57
C ASP A 134 -1.52 7.34 15.83
N ASN A 135 -2.46 8.24 15.58
CA ASN A 135 -3.70 7.93 14.87
C ASN A 135 -3.51 7.76 13.34
N ASN A 136 -2.29 7.82 12.81
CA ASN A 136 -2.03 7.45 11.41
C ASN A 136 -1.96 5.92 11.25
N CYS A 137 -1.62 5.20 12.32
CA CYS A 137 -1.67 3.74 12.40
C CYS A 137 -3.04 3.25 12.90
N VAL A 138 -4.01 3.12 11.99
CA VAL A 138 -5.34 2.60 12.33
C VAL A 138 -5.55 1.16 11.86
N SER A 139 -6.26 0.38 12.68
CA SER A 139 -6.62 -1.02 12.43
C SER A 139 -8.03 -1.20 11.84
N SER A 140 -8.80 -0.11 11.76
CA SER A 140 -10.17 -0.11 11.23
C SER A 140 -10.53 1.27 10.66
N GLY A 141 -11.56 1.32 9.83
CA GLY A 141 -11.99 2.55 9.16
C GLY A 141 -11.21 2.85 7.87
N SER A 142 -11.43 4.05 7.33
CA SER A 142 -10.73 4.50 6.13
C SER A 142 -9.23 4.61 6.39
N GLY A 143 -8.42 4.06 5.48
CA GLY A 143 -6.96 4.10 5.59
C GLY A 143 -6.33 3.02 6.48
N ALA A 144 -7.13 2.12 7.07
CA ALA A 144 -6.62 1.07 7.93
C ALA A 144 -5.62 0.13 7.25
N LEU A 145 -4.62 -0.27 8.03
CA LEU A 145 -3.76 -1.38 7.65
C LEU A 145 -4.58 -2.68 7.59
N LYS A 146 -4.17 -3.59 6.73
CA LYS A 146 -4.75 -4.94 6.70
C LYS A 146 -4.27 -5.75 7.89
N GLN A 147 -5.03 -6.78 8.28
CA GLN A 147 -4.53 -7.75 9.24
C GLN A 147 -3.32 -8.52 8.66
N CYS A 148 -2.33 -8.82 9.48
CA CYS A 148 -1.15 -9.56 9.04
C CYS A 148 -1.56 -10.99 8.60
N PRO A 149 -1.18 -11.44 7.39
CA PRO A 149 -1.59 -12.75 6.90
C PRO A 149 -1.00 -13.90 7.72
N PHE A 150 0.17 -13.68 8.34
CA PHE A 150 0.85 -14.60 9.23
C PHE A 150 0.44 -14.46 10.70
N ALA A 151 -0.47 -13.54 11.03
CA ALA A 151 -0.88 -13.27 12.41
C ALA A 151 -1.30 -14.55 13.14
N ALA A 152 -2.16 -15.38 12.54
CA ALA A 152 -2.63 -16.60 13.20
C ALA A 152 -1.47 -17.51 13.67
N SER A 153 -0.44 -17.65 12.84
CA SER A 153 0.76 -18.42 13.15
C SER A 153 1.54 -17.79 14.32
N ASP A 154 1.86 -16.50 14.23
CA ASP A 154 2.61 -15.80 15.29
C ASP A 154 1.90 -15.84 16.64
N ARG A 155 0.57 -15.71 16.61
CA ARG A 155 -0.27 -15.84 17.82
C ARG A 155 -0.17 -17.23 18.42
N SER A 156 -0.24 -18.28 17.58
CA SER A 156 -0.16 -19.68 18.02
C SER A 156 1.20 -20.06 18.60
N TYR A 157 2.28 -19.39 18.20
CA TYR A 157 3.61 -19.57 18.77
C TYR A 157 3.76 -18.99 20.19
N GLY A 158 2.68 -18.51 20.80
CA GLY A 158 2.68 -17.79 22.08
C GLY A 158 2.65 -16.29 21.94
N GLY A 159 2.39 -15.80 20.73
CA GLY A 159 2.17 -14.39 20.49
C GLY A 159 0.98 -13.88 21.28
N CYS A 160 -0.14 -14.59 21.37
CA CYS A 160 -1.34 -14.12 22.07
C CYS A 160 -2.05 -15.24 22.82
N ASP A 161 -2.53 -14.93 24.02
CA ASP A 161 -3.49 -15.75 24.75
C ASP A 161 -4.93 -15.37 24.37
#